data_AF-A0A946WGI1-F1
#
_entry.id   AF-A0A946WGI1-F1
#
_cell.length_a   1.000
_cell.length_b   1.000
_cell.length_c   1.000
_cell.angle_alpha   90.00
_cell.angle_beta   90.00
_cell.angle_gamma   90.00
#
_symmetry.space_group_name_H-M   'P 1'
#
loop_
_entity.id
_entity.type
_entity.pdbx_description
1 polymer ?
#
loop_
_entity_poly.entity_id
_entity_poly.type
_entity_poly.pdbx_seq_one_letter_code
_entity_poly.pdbx_strand_id
1 'polypeptide(L)' 'MFVQENPGLNQIVMEYFVNNVEDARYYLEAKGCKVIKWAGKGRDCYMQDPFGLTFNLWVEKKD' A
#
# COMPACT_ATOMS: atom_id res chain seq x y z
N MET A 1 2.44 -16.33 -6.40
CA MET A 1 1.37 -15.61 -5.69
C MET A 1 1.09 -16.38 -4.41
N PHE A 2 1.24 -15.73 -3.24
CA PHE A 2 0.86 -16.31 -1.95
C PHE A 2 -0.17 -15.38 -1.30
N VAL A 3 -1.06 -15.95 -0.49
CA VAL A 3 -2.03 -15.20 0.30
C VAL A 3 -1.65 -15.39 1.76
N GLN A 4 -1.51 -14.30 2.50
CA GLN A 4 -1.25 -14.32 3.93
C GLN A 4 -2.49 -13.80 4.66
N GLU A 5 -2.91 -14.50 5.70
CA GLU A 5 -4.01 -14.05 6.55
C GLU A 5 -3.59 -12.82 7.39
N ASN A 6 -4.49 -11.84 7.46
CA ASN A 6 -4.35 -10.69 8.34
C ASN A 6 -5.70 -10.42 9.02
N PRO A 7 -5.85 -10.71 10.32
CA PRO A 7 -7.12 -10.52 11.04
C PRO A 7 -7.68 -9.10 11.00
N GLY A 8 -6.85 -8.09 10.71
CA GLY A 8 -7.26 -6.71 10.58
C GLY A 8 -7.81 -6.33 9.20
N LEU A 9 -7.83 -7.26 8.24
CA LEU A 9 -8.29 -7.02 6.87
C LEU A 9 -9.37 -8.03 6.49
N ASN A 10 -10.48 -7.54 5.92
CA ASN A 10 -11.60 -8.34 5.46
C ASN A 10 -11.67 -8.48 3.93
N GLN A 11 -10.59 -8.12 3.23
CA GLN A 11 -10.50 -8.12 1.76
C GLN A 11 -9.09 -8.50 1.32
N ILE A 12 -8.95 -8.99 0.08
CA ILE A 12 -7.65 -9.22 -0.54
C ILE A 12 -6.99 -7.86 -0.82
N VAL A 13 -5.76 -7.69 -0.35
CA VAL A 13 -4.92 -6.53 -0.65
C VAL A 13 -3.64 -7.02 -1.32
N MET A 14 -3.18 -6.30 -2.33
CA MET A 14 -1.85 -6.54 -2.89
C MET A 14 -0.79 -5.77 -2.12
N GLU A 15 0.36 -6.37 -1.86
CA GLU A 15 1.51 -5.67 -1.26
C GLU A 15 2.51 -5.26 -2.35
N TYR A 16 2.81 -3.96 -2.39
CA TYR A 16 3.82 -3.38 -3.26
C TYR A 16 5.02 -2.95 -2.44
N PHE A 17 6.15 -3.64 -2.65
CA PHE A 17 7.42 -3.26 -2.05
C PHE A 17 8.01 -2.06 -2.77
N VAL A 18 8.35 -1.02 -2.01
CA VAL A 18 8.90 0.24 -2.51
C VAL A 18 10.11 0.66 -1.67
N ASN A 19 11.03 1.40 -2.28
CA ASN A 19 12.20 1.93 -1.57
C ASN A 19 11.83 3.04 -0.57
N ASN A 20 10.82 3.84 -0.91
CA ASN A 20 10.30 4.91 -0.06
C ASN A 20 8.78 5.00 -0.24
N VAL A 21 8.05 4.79 0.85
CA VAL A 21 6.58 4.83 0.83
C VAL A 21 6.03 6.23 0.60
N GLU A 22 6.70 7.28 1.09
CA GLU A 22 6.22 8.65 0.89
C GLU A 22 6.32 9.06 -0.58
N ASP A 23 7.47 8.80 -1.22
CA ASP A 23 7.67 9.11 -2.64
C ASP A 23 6.70 8.33 -3.53
N ALA A 24 6.50 7.03 -3.24
CA ALA A 24 5.56 6.19 -3.96
C ALA A 24 4.12 6.67 -3.78
N ARG A 25 3.72 7.03 -2.54
CA ARG A 25 2.39 7.58 -2.26
C ARG A 25 2.15 8.86 -3.04
N TYR A 26 3.06 9.83 -2.98
CA TYR A 26 2.92 11.10 -3.70
C TYR A 26 2.80 10.89 -5.21
N TYR A 27 3.60 9.99 -5.78
CA TYR A 27 3.52 9.62 -7.19
C TYR A 27 2.14 9.04 -7.54
N LEU A 28 1.63 8.11 -6.72
CA LEU A 28 0.35 7.43 -6.97
C LEU A 28 -0.86 8.35 -6.76
N GLU A 29 -0.83 9.23 -5.75
CA GLU A 29 -1.82 10.30 -5.57
C GLU A 29 -1.89 11.20 -6.81
N ALA A 30 -0.74 11.58 -7.36
CA ALA A 30 -0.68 12.37 -8.61
C ALA A 30 -1.19 11.63 -9.84
N LYS A 31 -1.34 10.29 -9.78
CA LYS A 31 -1.97 9.45 -10.81
C LYS A 31 -3.43 9.11 -10.52
N GLY A 32 -4.02 9.71 -9.49
CA GLY A 32 -5.44 9.55 -9.14
C GLY A 32 -5.73 8.42 -8.15
N CYS A 33 -4.71 7.79 -7.57
CA CYS A 33 -4.92 6.88 -6.45
C CYS A 33 -5.31 7.66 -5.19
N LYS A 34 -6.07 7.04 -4.30
CA LYS A 34 -6.55 7.63 -3.04
C LYS A 34 -5.93 6.92 -1.86
N VAL A 35 -5.55 7.67 -0.83
CA VAL A 35 -5.12 7.09 0.46
C VAL A 35 -6.35 6.57 1.20
N ILE A 36 -6.35 5.28 1.53
CA ILE A 36 -7.36 4.63 2.37
C ILE A 36 -6.91 4.63 3.84
N LYS A 37 -5.62 4.39 4.09
CA LYS A 37 -5.01 4.46 5.42
C LYS A 37 -3.53 4.82 5.29
N TRP A 38 -3.07 5.77 6.10
CA TRP A 38 -1.66 6.13 6.24
C TRP A 38 -1.28 6.10 7.72
N ALA A 39 -0.43 5.15 8.11
CA ALA A 39 0.00 4.97 9.49
C ALA A 39 1.36 5.64 9.82
N GLY A 40 1.88 6.45 8.89
CA GLY A 40 3.17 7.13 9.00
C GLY A 40 4.34 6.34 8.37
N LYS A 41 5.52 6.95 8.39
CA LYS A 41 6.73 6.43 7.73
C LYS A 41 7.10 5.02 8.24
N GLY A 42 7.33 4.09 7.32
CA GLY A 42 7.70 2.70 7.62
C GLY A 42 6.56 1.83 8.17
N ARG A 43 5.31 2.31 8.07
CA ARG A 43 4.08 1.61 8.49
C ARG A 43 3.15 1.46 7.29
N ASP A 44 2.01 0.80 7.50
CA ASP A 44 0.99 0.59 6.47
C ASP A 44 0.63 1.87 5.69
N CYS A 45 0.52 1.72 4.39
CA CYS A 45 0.00 2.72 3.48
C CYS A 45 -0.93 2.07 2.47
N TYR A 46 -2.19 1.93 2.84
CA TYR A 46 -3.21 1.40 1.94
C TYR A 46 -3.67 2.50 0.99
N MET A 47 -3.63 2.21 -0.29
CA MET A 47 -4.11 3.05 -1.37
C MET A 47 -5.11 2.31 -2.23
N GLN A 48 -5.98 3.05 -2.90
CA GLN A 48 -6.93 2.53 -3.88
C GLN A 48 -6.71 3.22 -5.22
N ASP A 49 -6.61 2.43 -6.29
CA ASP A 49 -6.49 2.98 -7.65
C ASP A 49 -7.84 3.52 -8.18
N PRO A 50 -7.87 4.21 -9.34
CA PRO A 50 -9.11 4.72 -9.93
C PRO A 50 -10.14 3.65 -10.32
N PHE A 51 -9.76 2.38 -10.37
CA PHE A 51 -10.62 1.25 -10.76
C PHE A 51 -11.17 0.48 -9.54
N GLY A 52 -10.76 0.86 -8.32
CA GLY A 52 -11.28 0.31 -7.06
C GLY A 52 -10.37 -0.74 -6.41
N LEU A 53 -9.20 -1.02 -6.98
CA LEU A 53 -8.25 -1.99 -6.43
C LEU A 53 -7.51 -1.41 -5.23
N THR A 54 -7.59 -2.10 -4.08
CA THR A 54 -6.87 -1.74 -2.86
C THR A 54 -5.53 -2.47 -2.75
N PHE A 55 -4.47 -1.73 -2.44
CA PHE A 55 -3.12 -2.27 -2.24
C PHE A 55 -2.38 -1.53 -1.12
N ASN A 56 -1.43 -2.21 -0.48
CA ASN A 56 -0.57 -1.66 0.56
C ASN A 56 0.81 -1.35 -0.01
N LEU A 57 1.36 -0.17 0.27
CA LEU A 57 2.77 0.12 0.04
C LEU A 57 3.57 -0.30 1.27
N TRP A 58 4.64 -1.06 1.05
CA TRP A 58 5.52 -1.52 2.13
C TRP A 58 6.99 -1.24 1.80
N VAL A 59 7.78 -0.86 2.79
CA VAL A 59 9.23 -0.69 2.58
C VAL A 59 9.85 -2.08 2.47
N GLU A 60 10.62 -2.33 1.40
CA GLU A 60 11.44 -3.53 1.32
C GLU A 60 12.45 -3.53 2.48
N LYS A 61 12.34 -4.49 3.40
CA LYS A 61 13.37 -4.70 4.40
C LYS A 61 14.57 -5.31 3.68
N LYS A 62 15.65 -4.55 3.58
CA LYS A 62 16.95 -5.12 3.22
C LYS A 62 17.51 -5.75 4.48
N ASP A 63 17.59 -7.08 4.46
CA ASP A 63 18.36 -7.87 5.44
C ASP A 63 19.87 -7.59 5.31
#